data_AF-A0A844X7L1-F1
#
_entry.id   AF-A0A844X7L1-F1
#
_cell.length_a   1.000
_cell.length_b   1.000
_cell.length_c   1.000
_cell.angle_alpha   90.00
_cell.angle_beta   90.00
_cell.angle_gamma   90.00
#
_symmetry.space_group_name_H-M   'P 1'
#
loop_
_entity.id
_entity.type
_entity.pdbx_description
1 polymer ?
#
loop_
_entity_poly.entity_id
_entity_poly.type
_entity_poly.pdbx_seq_one_letter_code
_entity_poly.pdbx_strand_id
1 'polypeptide(L)'
;MAVKTTPLTDTQIKALKATSKDKKYFDGGGLFLLVKSTGVKLWRFKYKKPISHKEALLSFDKYPETSLQQARKQRDEARELIKQGIDPQHHKAEQEQRKQEACNNTFYAMAEKWLKFKTEQGLEEQTLKKAWRSLENHVFPYM
;
A
#
# COMPACT_ATOMS: atom_id res chain seq x y z
N MET A 1 -31.89 11.10 -9.92
CA MET A 1 -31.59 12.08 -8.85
C MET A 1 -30.32 11.63 -8.12
N ALA A 2 -29.31 12.48 -7.98
CA ALA A 2 -28.09 12.11 -7.25
C ALA A 2 -28.39 12.10 -5.74
N VAL A 3 -28.20 10.96 -5.07
CA VAL A 3 -28.36 10.86 -3.61
C VAL A 3 -27.27 11.72 -2.96
N LYS A 4 -27.68 12.82 -2.33
CA LYS A 4 -26.76 13.74 -1.63
C LYS A 4 -26.29 13.05 -0.36
N THR A 5 -25.04 12.58 -0.34
CA THR A 5 -24.44 11.98 0.85
C THR A 5 -23.99 13.08 1.81
N THR A 6 -24.43 13.03 3.07
CA THR A 6 -23.92 13.91 4.11
C THR A 6 -22.49 13.49 4.49
N PRO A 7 -21.49 14.37 4.37
CA PRO A 7 -20.12 14.03 4.75
C PRO A 7 -20.00 13.68 6.23
N LEU A 8 -19.08 12.77 6.56
CA LEU A 8 -18.82 12.39 7.94
C LEU A 8 -18.04 13.49 8.67
N THR A 9 -18.19 13.53 9.98
CA THR A 9 -17.35 14.32 10.89
C THR A 9 -16.52 13.41 11.80
N ASP A 10 -15.39 13.90 12.31
CA ASP A 10 -14.54 13.11 13.21
C ASP A 10 -15.29 12.71 14.49
N THR A 11 -16.14 13.60 15.03
CA THR A 11 -17.00 13.30 16.18
C THR A 11 -17.97 12.15 15.89
N GLN A 12 -18.60 12.15 14.71
CA GLN A 12 -19.47 11.06 14.30
C GLN A 12 -18.67 9.75 14.20
N ILE A 13 -17.52 9.77 13.55
CA ILE A 13 -16.65 8.59 13.36
C ILE A 13 -16.21 8.01 14.71
N LYS A 14 -15.82 8.85 15.67
CA LYS A 14 -15.46 8.42 17.03
C LYS A 14 -16.63 7.75 17.73
N ALA A 15 -17.83 8.30 17.60
CA ALA A 15 -19.05 7.75 18.21
C ALA A 15 -19.52 6.42 17.58
N LEU A 16 -19.06 6.07 16.38
CA LEU A 16 -19.43 4.80 15.74
C LEU A 16 -18.90 3.61 16.53
N LYS A 17 -19.81 2.73 16.95
CA LYS A 17 -19.52 1.47 17.63
C LYS A 17 -19.69 0.29 16.69
N ALA A 18 -18.99 -0.80 17.01
CA ALA A 18 -19.19 -2.09 16.37
C ALA A 18 -20.64 -2.54 16.56
N THR A 19 -21.23 -3.07 15.49
CA THR A 19 -22.54 -3.74 15.53
C THR A 19 -22.35 -5.23 15.23
N SER A 20 -23.40 -6.03 15.38
CA SER A 20 -23.35 -7.48 15.07
C SER A 20 -22.97 -7.79 13.61
N LYS A 21 -23.09 -6.82 12.71
CA LYS A 21 -22.69 -6.92 11.29
C LYS A 21 -21.83 -5.72 10.87
N ASP A 22 -21.01 -5.94 9.85
CA ASP A 22 -20.21 -4.91 9.20
C ASP A 22 -21.11 -3.82 8.59
N LYS A 23 -20.85 -2.56 8.90
CA LYS A 23 -21.66 -1.42 8.46
C LYS A 23 -20.83 -0.38 7.73
N LYS A 24 -21.39 0.14 6.63
CA LYS A 24 -20.76 1.18 5.79
C LYS A 24 -21.35 2.55 6.13
N TYR A 25 -20.47 3.53 6.34
CA TYR A 25 -20.82 4.92 6.58
C TYR A 25 -20.17 5.77 5.50
N PHE A 26 -20.98 6.34 4.61
CA PHE A 26 -20.47 7.05 3.44
C PHE A 26 -20.09 8.50 3.79
N ASP A 27 -18.91 8.92 3.34
CA ASP A 27 -18.44 10.31 3.41
C ASP A 27 -18.77 11.09 2.13
N GLY A 28 -19.00 10.38 1.03
CA GLY A 28 -19.34 10.95 -0.27
C GLY A 28 -18.23 10.81 -1.30
N GLY A 29 -18.61 11.00 -2.57
CA GLY A 29 -17.69 10.82 -3.70
C GLY A 29 -17.08 9.41 -3.77
N GLY A 30 -17.81 8.39 -3.30
CA GLY A 30 -17.35 6.99 -3.26
C GLY A 30 -16.57 6.58 -2.01
N LEU A 31 -16.13 7.54 -1.17
CA LEU A 31 -15.43 7.25 0.09
C LEU A 31 -16.43 6.84 1.19
N PHE A 32 -16.09 5.82 1.95
CA PHE A 32 -16.85 5.37 3.11
C PHE A 32 -15.95 4.71 4.16
N LEU A 33 -16.41 4.75 5.40
CA LEU A 33 -15.83 4.02 6.51
C LEU A 33 -16.58 2.70 6.68
N LEU A 34 -15.86 1.59 6.67
CA LEU A 34 -16.37 0.26 7.01
C LEU A 34 -16.07 -0.01 8.48
N VAL A 35 -17.11 -0.04 9.32
CA VAL A 35 -17.01 -0.45 10.71
C VAL A 35 -17.31 -1.94 10.77
N LYS A 36 -16.28 -2.75 11.09
CA LYS A 36 -16.42 -4.19 11.23
C LYS A 36 -17.09 -4.55 12.55
N SER A 37 -17.69 -5.73 12.62
CA SER A 37 -18.21 -6.30 13.87
C SER A 37 -17.14 -6.45 14.96
N THR A 38 -15.87 -6.56 14.58
CA THR A 38 -14.72 -6.56 15.48
C THR A 38 -14.36 -5.19 16.06
N GLY A 39 -15.02 -4.11 15.61
CA GLY A 39 -14.72 -2.73 16.02
C GLY A 39 -13.64 -2.04 15.20
N VAL A 40 -12.99 -2.75 14.27
CA VAL A 40 -12.02 -2.16 13.34
C VAL A 40 -12.75 -1.25 12.35
N LYS A 41 -12.22 -0.04 12.15
CA LYS A 41 -12.76 0.98 11.24
C LYS A 41 -11.83 1.12 10.04
N LEU A 42 -12.28 0.77 8.85
CA LEU A 42 -11.46 0.74 7.63
C LEU A 42 -11.92 1.79 6.62
N TRP A 43 -11.00 2.60 6.11
CA TRP A 43 -11.30 3.51 5.02
C TRP A 43 -11.32 2.78 3.68
N ARG A 44 -12.39 2.98 2.92
CA ARG A 44 -12.61 2.32 1.63
C ARG A 44 -13.18 3.29 0.62
N PHE A 45 -12.72 3.16 -0.62
CA PHE A 45 -13.16 3.99 -1.73
C PHE A 45 -13.73 3.12 -2.84
N LYS A 46 -15.02 3.27 -3.12
CA LYS A 46 -15.72 2.63 -4.23
C LYS A 46 -15.59 3.50 -5.48
N TYR A 47 -15.10 2.91 -6.56
CA TYR A 47 -14.92 3.60 -7.84
C TYR A 47 -15.21 2.66 -9.02
N LYS A 48 -15.22 3.19 -10.24
CA LYS A 48 -15.28 2.41 -11.47
C LYS A 48 -13.92 2.46 -12.15
N LYS A 49 -13.41 1.30 -12.57
CA LYS A 49 -12.13 1.23 -13.28
C LYS A 49 -12.22 2.01 -14.60
N PRO A 50 -11.18 2.77 -14.99
CA PRO A 50 -11.22 3.62 -16.18
C PRO A 50 -11.40 2.81 -17.47
N ILE A 51 -10.79 1.62 -17.57
CA ILE A 51 -10.81 0.80 -18.80
C ILE A 51 -12.02 -0.14 -18.86
N SER A 52 -12.27 -0.90 -17.80
CA SER A 52 -13.31 -1.94 -17.80
C SER A 52 -14.68 -1.46 -17.33
N HIS A 53 -14.76 -0.24 -16.77
CA HIS A 53 -15.95 0.33 -16.12
C HIS A 53 -16.57 -0.52 -14.99
N LYS A 54 -15.93 -1.63 -14.62
CA LYS A 54 -16.34 -2.49 -13.51
C LYS A 54 -16.15 -1.76 -12.19
N GLU A 55 -17.07 -2.01 -11.27
CA GLU A 55 -16.94 -1.50 -9.91
C GLU A 55 -15.74 -2.15 -9.22
N ALA A 56 -14.93 -1.32 -8.57
CA ALA A 56 -13.78 -1.72 -7.81
C ALA A 56 -13.73 -0.99 -6.47
N LEU A 57 -12.95 -1.55 -5.57
CA LEU A 57 -12.89 -1.10 -4.19
C LEU A 57 -11.43 -0.95 -3.78
N LEU A 58 -11.02 0.30 -3.57
CA LEU A 58 -9.70 0.63 -3.07
C LEU A 58 -9.72 0.67 -1.54
N SER A 59 -8.78 -0.02 -0.92
CA SER A 59 -8.60 -0.01 0.53
C SER A 59 -7.50 0.98 0.92
N PHE A 60 -7.83 1.83 1.87
CA PHE A 60 -6.90 2.70 2.58
C PHE A 60 -6.62 2.11 3.97
N ASP A 61 -5.93 2.85 4.83
CA ASP A 61 -5.62 2.39 6.17
C ASP A 61 -6.82 2.51 7.13
N LYS A 62 -6.63 1.98 8.33
CA LYS A 62 -7.66 2.00 9.38
C LYS A 62 -7.70 3.36 10.09
N TYR A 63 -8.86 3.70 10.63
CA TYR A 63 -8.97 4.78 11.61
C TYR A 63 -8.55 4.24 12.99
N PRO A 64 -7.78 4.99 13.80
CA PRO A 64 -7.39 6.40 13.65
C PRO A 64 -6.04 6.64 12.93
N GLU A 65 -5.32 5.61 12.47
CA GLU A 65 -4.02 5.77 11.79
C GLU A 65 -4.10 6.68 10.57
N THR A 66 -5.18 6.56 9.78
CA THR A 66 -5.54 7.54 8.77
C THR A 66 -6.73 8.37 9.24
N SER A 67 -6.52 9.68 9.33
CA SER A 67 -7.57 10.64 9.68
C SER A 67 -8.60 10.80 8.55
N LEU A 68 -9.78 11.32 8.87
CA LEU A 68 -10.80 11.63 7.86
C LEU A 68 -10.27 12.56 6.76
N GLN A 69 -9.46 13.57 7.13
CA GLN A 69 -8.89 14.50 6.17
C GLN A 69 -7.90 13.79 5.23
N GLN A 70 -7.04 12.92 5.78
CA GLN A 70 -6.11 12.12 4.98
C GLN A 70 -6.86 11.16 4.05
N ALA A 71 -7.92 10.50 4.53
CA ALA A 71 -8.75 9.63 3.69
C ALA A 71 -9.41 10.39 2.52
N ARG A 72 -9.86 11.64 2.76
CA ARG A 72 -10.38 12.52 1.69
C ARG A 72 -9.30 12.90 0.68
N LYS A 73 -8.09 13.21 1.15
CA LYS A 73 -6.94 13.49 0.27
C LYS A 73 -6.60 12.28 -0.62
N GLN A 74 -6.50 11.09 -0.04
CA GLN A 74 -6.25 9.84 -0.78
C GLN A 74 -7.37 9.53 -1.78
N ARG A 75 -8.63 9.81 -1.45
CA ARG A 75 -9.75 9.73 -2.39
C ARG A 75 -9.53 10.67 -3.58
N ASP A 76 -9.17 11.92 -3.33
CA ASP A 76 -9.02 12.92 -4.38
C ASP A 76 -7.83 12.61 -5.29
N GLU A 77 -6.72 12.13 -4.73
CA GLU A 77 -5.58 11.58 -5.49
C GLU A 77 -6.01 10.39 -6.36
N ALA A 78 -6.74 9.41 -5.80
CA ALA A 78 -7.24 8.27 -6.56
C ALA A 78 -8.21 8.68 -7.68
N ARG A 79 -9.04 9.71 -7.46
CA ARG A 79 -9.92 10.26 -8.50
C ARG A 79 -9.14 10.93 -9.62
N GLU A 80 -8.04 11.60 -9.31
CA GLU A 80 -7.18 12.22 -10.32
C GLU A 80 -6.52 11.16 -11.21
N LEU A 81 -6.01 10.08 -10.62
CA LEU A 81 -5.51 8.92 -11.37
C LEU A 81 -6.57 8.33 -12.31
N ILE A 82 -7.81 8.19 -11.83
CA ILE A 82 -8.92 7.67 -12.66
C ILE A 82 -9.21 8.61 -13.84
N LYS A 83 -9.18 9.94 -13.65
CA LYS A 83 -9.35 10.89 -14.76
C LYS A 83 -8.25 10.77 -15.81
N GLN A 84 -7.03 10.46 -15.39
CA GLN A 84 -5.89 10.19 -16.26
C GLN A 84 -5.97 8.81 -16.93
N GLY A 85 -7.02 8.02 -16.67
CA GLY A 85 -7.18 6.67 -17.22
C GLY A 85 -6.39 5.60 -16.48
N ILE A 86 -5.77 5.93 -15.34
CA ILE A 86 -4.93 5.02 -14.55
C ILE A 86 -5.77 4.34 -13.46
N ASP A 87 -5.66 3.02 -13.34
CA ASP A 87 -6.29 2.27 -12.24
C ASP A 87 -5.50 2.51 -10.92
N PRO A 88 -6.09 3.10 -9.88
CA PRO A 88 -5.40 3.38 -8.62
C PRO A 88 -4.88 2.13 -7.90
N GLN A 89 -5.54 0.97 -8.04
CA GLN A 89 -5.05 -0.28 -7.45
C GLN A 89 -3.77 -0.73 -8.15
N HIS A 90 -3.73 -0.65 -9.48
CA HIS A 90 -2.55 -1.01 -10.25
C HIS A 90 -1.40 -0.07 -9.94
N HIS A 91 -1.65 1.23 -9.93
CA HIS A 91 -0.65 2.24 -9.59
C HIS A 91 -0.05 2.02 -8.18
N LYS A 92 -0.89 1.70 -7.18
CA LYS A 92 -0.40 1.38 -5.83
C LYS A 92 0.47 0.11 -5.81
N ALA A 93 0.05 -0.94 -6.52
CA ALA A 93 0.81 -2.18 -6.61
C ALA A 93 2.15 -1.97 -7.32
N GLU A 94 2.17 -1.21 -8.41
CA GLU A 94 3.38 -0.87 -9.14
C GLU A 94 4.35 -0.03 -8.31
N GLN A 95 3.85 0.95 -7.56
CA GLN A 95 4.69 1.71 -6.63
C GLN A 95 5.31 0.83 -5.54
N GLU A 96 4.53 -0.10 -4.99
CA GLU A 96 5.02 -1.03 -3.98
C GLU A 96 6.07 -1.99 -4.55
N GLN A 97 5.82 -2.52 -5.76
CA GLN A 97 6.78 -3.34 -6.47
C GLN A 97 8.06 -2.57 -6.77
N ARG A 98 7.98 -1.32 -7.26
CA ARG A 98 9.17 -0.48 -7.50
C ARG A 98 9.97 -0.21 -6.22
N LYS A 99 9.30 -0.03 -5.07
CA LYS A 99 9.98 0.11 -3.77
C LYS A 99 10.67 -1.18 -3.35
N GLN A 100 10.02 -2.32 -3.54
CA GLN A 100 10.60 -3.63 -3.26
C GLN A 100 11.79 -3.92 -4.19
N GLU A 101 11.66 -3.62 -5.47
CA GLU A 101 12.74 -3.71 -6.45
C GLU A 101 13.89 -2.77 -6.11
N ALA A 102 13.62 -1.52 -5.70
CA ALA A 102 14.68 -0.61 -5.24
C ALA A 102 15.43 -1.17 -4.02
N CYS A 103 14.72 -1.80 -3.07
CA CYS A 103 15.33 -2.48 -1.92
C CYS A 103 16.14 -3.72 -2.35
N ASN A 104 15.59 -4.53 -3.25
CA ASN A 104 16.18 -5.79 -3.75
C ASN A 104 17.32 -5.58 -4.76
N ASN A 105 17.34 -4.43 -5.44
CA ASN A 105 18.39 -4.00 -6.37
C ASN A 105 19.44 -3.15 -5.67
N THR A 106 19.41 -3.07 -4.33
CA THR A 106 20.57 -2.59 -3.60
C THR A 106 21.74 -3.52 -3.88
N PHE A 107 22.93 -2.95 -4.04
CA PHE A 107 24.14 -3.73 -4.29
C PHE A 107 24.37 -4.77 -3.17
N TYR A 108 23.97 -4.46 -1.93
CA TYR A 108 23.97 -5.42 -0.82
C TYR A 108 23.11 -6.66 -1.13
N ALA A 109 21.84 -6.49 -1.50
CA ALA A 109 20.95 -7.60 -1.83
C ALA A 109 21.41 -8.38 -3.08
N MET A 110 22.04 -7.71 -4.05
CA MET A 110 22.66 -8.36 -5.21
C MET A 110 23.92 -9.16 -4.81
N ALA A 111 24.75 -8.63 -3.92
CA ALA A 111 25.94 -9.30 -3.40
C ALA A 111 25.57 -10.57 -2.62
N GLU A 112 24.50 -10.54 -1.81
CA GLU A 112 23.99 -11.74 -1.13
C GLU A 112 23.51 -12.81 -2.11
N LYS A 113 22.74 -12.42 -3.14
CA LYS A 113 22.27 -13.34 -4.19
C LYS A 113 23.43 -13.95 -4.97
N TRP A 114 24.43 -13.14 -5.31
CA TRP A 114 25.65 -13.60 -5.97
C TRP A 114 26.41 -14.61 -5.10
N LEU A 115 26.54 -14.35 -3.80
CA LEU A 115 27.20 -15.26 -2.87
C LEU A 115 26.48 -16.62 -2.81
N LYS A 116 25.14 -16.62 -2.68
CA LYS A 116 24.33 -17.85 -2.67
C LYS A 116 24.47 -18.65 -3.96
N PHE A 117 24.39 -17.99 -5.11
CA PHE A 117 24.61 -18.64 -6.41
C PHE A 117 26.01 -19.28 -6.50
N LYS A 118 27.04 -18.60 -5.98
CA LYS A 118 28.40 -19.16 -5.94
C LYS A 118 28.54 -20.33 -4.97
N THR A 119 27.84 -20.32 -3.84
CA THR A 119 27.76 -21.48 -2.93
C THR A 119 27.15 -22.70 -3.62
N GLU A 120 26.04 -22.51 -4.36
CA GLU A 120 25.37 -23.59 -5.12
C GLU A 120 26.23 -24.15 -6.26
N GLN A 121 27.12 -23.33 -6.84
CA GLN A 121 28.12 -23.73 -7.83
C GLN A 121 29.31 -24.50 -7.23
N GLY A 122 29.31 -24.76 -5.92
CA GLY A 122 30.34 -25.55 -5.24
C GLY A 122 31.63 -24.79 -4.96
N LEU A 123 31.60 -23.45 -4.90
CA LEU A 123 32.77 -22.69 -4.45
C LEU A 123 33.09 -22.97 -2.98
N GLU A 124 34.38 -23.05 -2.67
CA GLU A 124 34.86 -23.26 -1.31
C GLU A 124 34.42 -22.15 -0.35
N GLU A 125 33.90 -22.52 0.83
CA GLU A 125 33.37 -21.58 1.82
C GLU A 125 34.37 -20.49 2.22
N GLN A 126 35.67 -20.80 2.27
CA GLN A 126 36.70 -19.82 2.62
C GLN A 126 36.81 -18.70 1.59
N THR A 127 36.67 -19.03 0.31
CA THR A 127 36.72 -18.08 -0.79
C THR A 127 35.50 -17.17 -0.77
N LEU A 128 34.33 -17.72 -0.46
CA LEU A 128 33.09 -16.95 -0.28
C LEU A 128 33.18 -15.99 0.91
N LYS A 129 33.70 -16.45 2.06
CA LYS A 129 33.92 -15.61 3.25
C LYS A 129 34.89 -14.46 2.99
N LYS A 130 35.96 -14.69 2.21
CA LYS A 130 36.90 -13.63 1.79
C LYS A 130 36.23 -12.61 0.86
N ALA A 131 35.48 -13.08 -0.13
CA ALA A 131 34.75 -12.21 -1.05
C ALA A 131 33.74 -11.32 -0.30
N TRP A 132 32.99 -11.90 0.65
CA TRP A 132 32.04 -11.15 1.47
C TRP A 132 32.71 -10.10 2.37
N ARG A 133 33.80 -10.46 3.06
CA ARG A 133 34.60 -9.50 3.87
C ARG A 133 35.14 -8.34 3.04
N SER A 134 35.52 -8.58 1.79
CA SER A 134 35.98 -7.50 0.90
C SER A 134 34.85 -6.52 0.59
N LEU A 135 33.63 -7.03 0.38
CA LEU A 135 32.46 -6.18 0.17
C LEU A 135 32.12 -5.38 1.43
N GLU A 136 32.18 -6.00 2.61
CA GLU A 136 31.95 -5.33 3.91
C GLU A 136 32.96 -4.22 4.22
N ASN A 137 34.23 -4.41 3.87
CA ASN A 137 35.28 -3.43 4.21
C ASN A 137 35.43 -2.30 3.19
N HIS A 138 35.14 -2.57 1.91
CA HIS A 138 35.50 -1.66 0.83
C HIS A 138 34.33 -1.14 0.01
N VAL A 139 33.16 -1.77 0.09
CA VAL A 139 32.01 -1.40 -0.74
C VAL A 139 30.83 -0.96 0.10
N PHE A 140 30.40 -1.75 1.09
CA PHE A 140 29.25 -1.42 1.94
C PHE A 140 29.41 -0.14 2.79
N PRO A 141 30.62 0.26 3.27
CA PRO A 141 30.76 1.51 4.04
C PRO A 141 30.55 2.79 3.24
N TYR A 142 30.50 2.69 1.91
CA TYR A 142 30.41 3.82 0.99
C TYR A 142 29.09 3.85 0.20
N MET A 143 28.12 3.02 0.60
CA MET A 143 26.76 2.94 0.03
C MET A 143 25.74 3.53 1.01
#